data_AF-A0A9E4BQV9-F1
#
_entry.id   AF-A0A9E4BQV9-F1
#
_cell.length_a   1.000
_cell.length_b   1.000
_cell.length_c   1.000
_cell.angle_alpha   90.00
_cell.angle_beta   90.00
_cell.angle_gamma   90.00
#
_symmetry.space_group_name_H-M   'P 1'
#
loop_
_entity.id
_entity.type
_entity.pdbx_description
1 polymer ?
#
loop_
_entity_poly.entity_id
_entity_poly.type
_entity_poly.pdbx_seq_one_letter_code
_entity_poly.pdbx_strand_id
1 'polypeptide(L)'
;MISREKQLFLGAVIFLAIAIAVLGAAWLSENYAGAAGGYQLHVFFDSVPGLQPGDPVFIRGVWAGKVLDIRLTHGLPLVSIGFAEFRNLPRDSKVLLQAEGLLGGKMIDVQVGTESGRVYADHDTLRGLSEGGIEAMTEHAGVLAQRLETVLADRNLVHVEALLANTDSAAALLKQAVAENRETLKVLLDAAALAAGDAREILGENRPEVRRVVGNMRRTSERLDGMARKFETALETLEKSLSDLSEASGKLRRGEGTLGRLVHDETLYLDLQRTLASVDSLIIDIREDPKRYLNVDVSLF
;
A
#
# COMPACT_ATOMS: atom_id res chain seq x y z
N MET A 1 -16.16 -20.02 -77.42
CA MET A 1 -16.49 -18.61 -77.15
C MET A 1 -17.69 -18.56 -76.22
N ILE A 2 -17.53 -18.03 -75.02
CA ILE A 2 -18.65 -17.87 -74.07
C ILE A 2 -19.55 -16.75 -74.64
N SER A 3 -20.85 -17.01 -74.79
CA SER A 3 -21.80 -16.00 -75.30
C SER A 3 -21.84 -14.79 -74.34
N ARG A 4 -21.98 -13.57 -74.89
CA ARG A 4 -22.03 -12.33 -74.10
C ARG A 4 -23.05 -12.38 -72.95
N GLU A 5 -24.13 -13.12 -73.13
CA GLU A 5 -25.15 -13.39 -72.10
C GLU A 5 -24.59 -14.12 -70.87
N LYS A 6 -23.71 -15.11 -71.06
CA LYS A 6 -23.09 -15.86 -69.95
C LYS A 6 -22.11 -15.00 -69.16
N GLN A 7 -21.44 -14.04 -69.79
CA GLN A 7 -20.55 -13.08 -69.10
C GLN A 7 -21.35 -12.07 -68.27
N LEU A 8 -22.48 -11.58 -68.80
CA LEU A 8 -23.40 -10.70 -68.06
C LEU A 8 -24.04 -11.41 -66.87
N PHE A 9 -24.45 -12.66 -67.05
CA PHE A 9 -25.01 -13.48 -65.97
C PHE A 9 -24.00 -13.75 -64.86
N LEU A 10 -22.75 -14.10 -65.21
CA LEU A 10 -21.69 -14.34 -64.23
C LEU A 10 -21.35 -13.07 -63.44
N GLY A 11 -21.30 -11.91 -64.09
CA GLY A 11 -21.10 -10.62 -63.43
C GLY A 11 -22.22 -10.28 -62.44
N ALA A 12 -23.48 -10.53 -62.81
CA ALA A 12 -24.63 -10.29 -61.94
C ALA A 12 -24.63 -11.20 -60.69
N VAL A 13 -24.25 -12.47 -60.83
CA VAL A 13 -24.17 -13.42 -59.70
C VAL A 13 -23.08 -13.01 -58.72
N ILE A 14 -21.90 -12.59 -59.22
CA ILE A 14 -20.80 -12.12 -58.37
C ILE A 14 -21.19 -10.83 -57.64
N PHE A 15 -21.84 -9.88 -58.34
CA PHE A 15 -22.33 -8.65 -57.73
C PHE A 15 -23.37 -8.94 -56.63
N LEU A 16 -24.30 -9.85 -56.88
CA LEU A 16 -25.29 -10.28 -55.89
C LEU A 16 -24.64 -10.97 -54.68
N ALA A 17 -23.64 -11.82 -54.90
CA ALA A 17 -22.89 -12.47 -53.83
C ALA A 17 -22.13 -11.45 -52.97
N ILE A 18 -21.49 -10.45 -53.58
CA ILE A 18 -20.83 -9.35 -52.86
C ILE A 18 -21.85 -8.51 -52.10
N ALA A 19 -23.00 -8.19 -52.71
CA ALA A 19 -24.06 -7.44 -52.04
C ALA A 19 -24.61 -8.20 -50.82
N ILE A 20 -24.84 -9.51 -50.94
CA ILE A 20 -25.25 -10.37 -49.83
C ILE A 20 -24.14 -10.46 -48.77
N ALA A 21 -22.88 -10.55 -49.16
CA ALA A 21 -21.77 -10.59 -48.20
C ALA A 21 -21.62 -9.26 -47.44
N VAL A 22 -21.76 -8.12 -48.13
CA VAL A 22 -21.70 -6.78 -47.51
C VAL A 22 -22.90 -6.55 -46.61
N LEU A 23 -24.11 -6.88 -47.07
CA LEU A 23 -25.33 -6.78 -46.24
C LEU A 23 -25.30 -7.76 -45.07
N GLY A 24 -24.80 -8.98 -45.30
CA GLY A 24 -24.62 -10.00 -44.27
C GLY A 24 -23.59 -9.57 -43.23
N ALA A 25 -22.46 -8.98 -43.65
CA ALA A 25 -21.46 -8.43 -42.76
C ALA A 25 -21.98 -7.20 -41.97
N ALA A 26 -22.73 -6.32 -42.62
CA ALA A 26 -23.37 -5.18 -41.97
C ALA A 26 -24.42 -5.64 -40.94
N TRP A 27 -25.25 -6.62 -41.28
CA TRP A 27 -26.24 -7.22 -40.39
C TRP A 27 -25.58 -7.97 -39.22
N LEU A 28 -24.53 -8.76 -39.48
CA LEU A 28 -23.75 -9.41 -38.41
C LEU A 28 -23.09 -8.37 -37.50
N SER A 29 -22.55 -7.28 -38.06
CA SER A 29 -21.96 -6.19 -37.32
C SER A 29 -22.98 -5.48 -36.44
N GLU A 30 -24.18 -5.18 -36.94
CA GLU A 30 -25.25 -4.57 -36.14
C GLU A 30 -25.77 -5.50 -35.03
N ASN A 31 -25.88 -6.81 -35.29
CA ASN A 31 -26.39 -7.77 -34.30
C ASN A 31 -25.32 -8.21 -33.26
N TYR A 32 -24.02 -8.19 -33.59
CA TYR A 32 -22.93 -8.42 -32.63
C TYR A 32 -22.47 -7.13 -31.91
N ALA A 33 -22.52 -5.97 -32.57
CA ALA A 33 -22.32 -4.69 -31.90
C ALA A 33 -23.52 -4.30 -31.02
N GLY A 34 -24.74 -4.71 -31.39
CA GLY A 34 -26.01 -4.24 -30.83
C GLY A 34 -26.72 -5.08 -29.76
N ALA A 35 -26.05 -6.03 -29.08
CA ALA A 35 -26.66 -6.71 -27.92
C ALA A 35 -26.21 -6.11 -26.56
N ALA A 36 -26.31 -4.79 -26.43
CA ALA A 36 -26.41 -4.10 -25.15
C ALA A 36 -27.76 -3.35 -25.05
N GLY A 37 -28.84 -4.02 -25.46
CA GLY A 37 -30.21 -3.58 -25.16
C GLY A 37 -30.61 -3.79 -23.70
N GLY A 38 -29.65 -4.18 -22.85
CA GLY A 38 -29.79 -4.31 -21.41
C GLY A 38 -29.32 -3.06 -20.67
N TYR A 39 -29.44 -3.14 -19.35
CA TYR A 39 -29.03 -2.14 -18.37
C TYR A 39 -27.59 -1.66 -18.63
N GLN A 40 -27.39 -0.35 -18.71
CA GLN A 40 -26.10 0.29 -18.96
C GLN A 40 -25.68 1.15 -17.79
N LEU A 41 -24.37 1.20 -17.50
CA LEU A 41 -23.81 2.05 -16.46
C LEU A 41 -22.57 2.80 -16.96
N HIS A 42 -22.36 3.98 -16.40
CA HIS A 42 -21.23 4.85 -16.70
C HIS A 42 -20.26 4.88 -15.52
N VAL A 43 -19.04 4.37 -15.71
CA VAL A 43 -18.05 4.26 -14.64
C VAL A 43 -16.90 5.23 -14.87
N PHE A 44 -16.69 6.13 -13.91
CA PHE A 44 -15.50 6.98 -13.88
C PHE A 44 -14.34 6.23 -13.25
N PHE A 45 -13.19 6.25 -13.92
CA PHE A 45 -11.94 5.73 -13.40
C PHE A 45 -10.89 6.83 -13.34
N ASP A 46 -9.89 6.66 -12.47
CA ASP A 46 -8.73 7.56 -12.41
C ASP A 46 -7.76 7.29 -13.58
N SER A 47 -7.64 6.03 -14.00
CA SER A 47 -6.89 5.59 -15.18
C SER A 47 -7.44 4.24 -15.68
N VAL A 48 -7.41 4.00 -17.00
CA VAL A 48 -7.88 2.74 -17.64
C VAL A 48 -6.85 2.20 -18.64
N PRO A 49 -5.60 1.93 -18.21
CA PRO A 49 -4.53 1.58 -19.13
C PRO A 49 -4.82 0.23 -19.79
N GLY A 50 -4.94 0.22 -21.13
CA GLY A 50 -5.12 -1.00 -21.92
C GLY A 50 -6.53 -1.57 -21.95
N LEU A 51 -7.54 -0.88 -21.39
CA LEU A 51 -8.95 -1.24 -21.56
C LEU A 51 -9.43 -0.82 -22.96
N GLN A 52 -10.17 -1.71 -23.63
CA GLN A 52 -10.69 -1.49 -24.98
C GLN A 52 -12.22 -1.73 -25.04
N PRO A 53 -12.93 -1.08 -25.98
CA PRO A 53 -14.30 -1.44 -26.28
C PRO A 53 -14.40 -2.92 -26.70
N GLY A 54 -15.30 -3.67 -26.06
CA GLY A 54 -15.45 -5.10 -26.22
C GLY A 54 -14.95 -5.94 -25.05
N ASP A 55 -14.11 -5.37 -24.16
CA ASP A 55 -13.55 -6.10 -23.02
C ASP A 55 -14.67 -6.66 -22.10
N PRO A 56 -14.50 -7.88 -21.57
CA PRO A 56 -15.54 -8.56 -20.82
C PRO A 56 -15.78 -7.92 -19.45
N VAL A 57 -17.05 -7.91 -19.04
CA VAL A 57 -17.47 -7.53 -17.70
C VAL A 57 -17.97 -8.77 -16.98
N PHE A 58 -17.38 -9.05 -15.82
CA PHE A 58 -17.72 -10.18 -14.98
C PHE A 58 -18.47 -9.75 -13.73
N ILE A 59 -19.37 -10.62 -13.28
CA ILE A 59 -19.97 -10.53 -11.95
C ILE A 59 -19.71 -11.88 -11.29
N ARG A 60 -18.98 -11.89 -10.17
CA ARG A 60 -18.66 -13.12 -9.43
C ARG A 60 -18.05 -14.21 -10.33
N GLY A 61 -17.19 -13.81 -11.28
CA GLY A 61 -16.54 -14.71 -12.24
C GLY A 61 -17.42 -15.21 -13.40
N VAL A 62 -18.68 -14.76 -13.51
CA VAL A 62 -19.57 -15.09 -14.63
C VAL A 62 -19.62 -13.92 -15.60
N TRP A 63 -19.49 -14.20 -16.90
CA TRP A 63 -19.59 -13.20 -17.94
C TRP A 63 -20.98 -12.56 -17.92
N ALA A 64 -21.03 -11.26 -17.63
CA ALA A 64 -22.27 -10.52 -17.39
C ALA A 64 -22.50 -9.38 -18.40
N GLY A 65 -21.46 -8.98 -19.13
CA GLY A 65 -21.53 -7.83 -20.03
C GLY A 65 -20.23 -7.55 -20.78
N LYS A 66 -20.19 -6.38 -21.42
CA LYS A 66 -19.03 -5.89 -22.18
C LYS A 66 -18.87 -4.39 -22.04
N VAL A 67 -17.64 -3.92 -22.20
CA VAL A 67 -17.35 -2.49 -22.37
C VAL A 67 -17.86 -2.03 -23.73
N LEU A 68 -18.69 -0.99 -23.74
CA LEU A 68 -19.33 -0.45 -24.95
C LEU A 68 -18.50 0.67 -25.58
N ASP A 69 -18.07 1.61 -24.76
CA ASP A 69 -17.36 2.82 -25.19
C ASP A 69 -16.51 3.39 -24.05
N ILE A 70 -15.44 4.10 -24.40
CA ILE A 70 -14.53 4.76 -23.46
C ILE A 70 -14.33 6.19 -23.93
N ARG A 71 -14.77 7.17 -23.13
CA ARG A 71 -14.67 8.60 -23.46
C ARG A 71 -13.97 9.38 -22.37
N LEU A 72 -13.20 10.39 -22.73
CA LEU A 72 -12.58 11.29 -21.76
C LEU A 72 -13.55 12.43 -21.44
N THR A 73 -14.01 12.51 -20.19
CA THR A 73 -14.98 13.53 -19.75
C THR A 73 -14.42 14.27 -18.53
N HIS A 74 -14.28 15.60 -18.63
CA HIS A 74 -13.69 16.43 -17.57
C HIS A 74 -12.29 15.96 -17.08
N GLY A 75 -11.49 15.39 -17.99
CA GLY A 75 -10.14 14.90 -17.67
C GLY A 75 -10.09 13.51 -17.03
N LEU A 76 -11.24 12.84 -16.84
CA LEU A 76 -11.31 11.46 -16.35
C LEU A 76 -11.92 10.52 -17.40
N PRO A 77 -11.37 9.30 -17.57
CA PRO A 77 -12.00 8.26 -18.37
C PRO A 77 -13.39 7.88 -17.83
N LEU A 78 -14.39 7.98 -18.71
CA LEU A 78 -15.75 7.52 -18.54
C LEU A 78 -15.96 6.26 -19.38
N VAL A 79 -16.13 5.12 -18.73
CA VAL A 79 -16.33 3.81 -19.36
C VAL A 79 -17.82 3.49 -19.35
N SER A 80 -18.40 3.27 -20.53
CA SER A 80 -19.77 2.79 -20.68
C SER A 80 -19.77 1.27 -20.66
N ILE A 81 -20.47 0.68 -19.69
CA ILE A 81 -20.59 -0.76 -19.51
C ILE A 81 -22.02 -1.18 -19.86
N GLY A 82 -22.16 -2.23 -20.67
CA GLY A 82 -23.45 -2.83 -20.98
C GLY A 82 -23.57 -4.23 -20.39
N PHE A 83 -24.67 -4.50 -19.69
CA PHE A 83 -25.00 -5.83 -19.17
C PHE A 83 -25.95 -6.56 -20.11
N ALA A 84 -25.72 -7.86 -20.34
CA ALA A 84 -26.56 -8.68 -21.21
C ALA A 84 -27.89 -9.04 -20.54
N GLU A 85 -27.82 -9.62 -19.34
CA GLU A 85 -29.00 -10.12 -18.59
C GLU A 85 -29.12 -9.51 -17.19
N PHE A 86 -28.01 -9.04 -16.62
CA PHE A 86 -27.98 -8.51 -15.26
C PHE A 86 -28.62 -7.12 -15.18
N ARG A 87 -29.52 -6.91 -14.21
CA ARG A 87 -30.20 -5.63 -13.95
C ARG A 87 -30.18 -5.33 -12.45
N ASN A 88 -30.45 -4.07 -12.11
CA ASN A 88 -30.64 -3.62 -10.73
C ASN A 88 -29.37 -3.78 -9.86
N LEU A 89 -28.23 -3.24 -10.32
CA LEU A 89 -26.99 -3.25 -9.54
C LEU A 89 -27.18 -2.42 -8.25
N PRO A 90 -26.96 -3.00 -7.05
CA PRO A 90 -27.03 -2.26 -5.79
C PRO A 90 -26.04 -1.08 -5.73
N ARG A 91 -26.43 0.01 -5.07
CA ARG A 91 -25.60 1.24 -4.95
C ARG A 91 -24.26 1.02 -4.22
N ASP A 92 -24.18 0.05 -3.34
CA ASP A 92 -22.98 -0.35 -2.59
C ASP A 92 -22.03 -1.26 -3.39
N SER A 93 -22.38 -1.59 -4.64
CA SER A 93 -21.52 -2.40 -5.52
C SER A 93 -20.26 -1.65 -5.92
N LYS A 94 -19.16 -2.38 -6.06
CA LYS A 94 -17.87 -1.86 -6.51
C LYS A 94 -17.56 -2.37 -7.91
N VAL A 95 -16.98 -1.50 -8.73
CA VAL A 95 -16.50 -1.84 -10.06
C VAL A 95 -14.99 -1.73 -10.05
N LEU A 96 -14.32 -2.84 -10.34
CA LEU A 96 -12.87 -2.95 -10.35
C LEU A 96 -12.39 -3.16 -11.78
N LEU A 97 -11.41 -2.37 -12.20
CA LEU A 97 -10.62 -2.66 -13.39
C LEU A 97 -9.46 -3.55 -12.95
N GLN A 98 -9.40 -4.76 -13.51
CA GLN A 98 -8.39 -5.77 -13.20
C GLN A 98 -7.82 -6.39 -14.48
N ALA A 99 -6.68 -7.06 -14.36
CA ALA A 99 -6.12 -7.85 -15.45
C ALA A 99 -6.91 -9.16 -15.61
N GLU A 100 -7.21 -9.54 -16.86
CA GLU A 100 -7.74 -10.85 -17.19
C GLU A 100 -6.60 -11.88 -17.11
N GLY A 101 -6.39 -12.43 -15.91
CA GLY A 101 -5.29 -13.37 -15.66
C GLY A 101 -3.90 -12.72 -15.64
N LEU A 102 -2.87 -13.54 -15.84
CA LEU A 102 -1.46 -13.15 -15.68
C LEU A 102 -0.81 -12.56 -16.94
N LEU A 103 -1.40 -12.79 -18.12
CA LEU A 103 -0.71 -12.65 -19.41
C LEU A 103 -1.30 -11.53 -20.31
N GLY A 104 -2.11 -10.65 -19.72
CA GLY A 104 -2.69 -9.50 -20.40
C GLY A 104 -4.15 -9.73 -20.83
N GLY A 105 -4.80 -8.62 -21.18
CA GLY A 105 -6.26 -8.48 -21.20
C GLY A 105 -6.72 -7.68 -19.99
N LYS A 106 -7.69 -6.77 -20.19
CA LYS A 106 -8.31 -6.03 -19.10
C LYS A 106 -9.75 -6.49 -19.00
N MET A 107 -10.22 -6.64 -17.78
CA MET A 107 -11.60 -6.97 -17.50
C MET A 107 -12.15 -6.03 -16.43
N ILE A 108 -13.46 -5.87 -16.46
CA ILE A 108 -14.17 -5.21 -15.39
C ILE A 108 -14.77 -6.28 -14.48
N ASP A 109 -14.36 -6.34 -13.22
CA ASP A 109 -15.02 -7.15 -12.20
C ASP A 109 -16.01 -6.28 -11.42
N VAL A 110 -17.28 -6.69 -11.40
CA VAL A 110 -18.35 -6.03 -10.65
C VAL A 110 -18.65 -6.85 -9.41
N GLN A 111 -18.24 -6.31 -8.26
CA GLN A 111 -18.51 -6.85 -6.94
C GLN A 111 -19.87 -6.34 -6.48
N VAL A 112 -20.88 -7.22 -6.59
CA VAL A 112 -22.25 -6.93 -6.16
C VAL A 112 -22.30 -6.83 -4.64
N GLY A 113 -22.75 -5.67 -4.16
CA GLY A 113 -22.96 -5.40 -2.75
C GLY A 113 -24.07 -6.25 -2.12
N THR A 114 -24.12 -6.30 -0.80
CA THR A 114 -25.07 -7.13 -0.04
C THR A 114 -26.31 -6.36 0.40
N GLU A 115 -26.31 -5.02 0.32
CA GLU A 115 -27.32 -4.22 0.99
C GLU A 115 -27.63 -2.94 0.21
N SER A 116 -28.83 -2.85 -0.39
CA SER A 116 -29.63 -1.61 -0.46
C SER A 116 -30.88 -1.80 -1.32
N GLY A 117 -32.05 -1.41 -0.81
CA GLY A 117 -33.26 -1.17 -1.61
C GLY A 117 -33.12 -0.03 -2.63
N ARG A 118 -31.90 0.44 -2.90
CA ARG A 118 -31.53 1.46 -3.87
C ARG A 118 -30.55 0.86 -4.86
N VAL A 119 -30.98 0.82 -6.11
CA VAL A 119 -30.21 0.30 -7.24
C VAL A 119 -29.79 1.46 -8.14
N TYR A 120 -28.70 1.30 -8.87
CA TYR A 120 -28.35 2.25 -9.93
C TYR A 120 -29.45 2.21 -10.99
N ALA A 121 -29.84 3.39 -11.50
CA ALA A 121 -30.76 3.45 -12.63
C ALA A 121 -30.02 3.08 -13.92
N ASP A 122 -30.78 2.84 -14.99
CA ASP A 122 -30.17 2.71 -16.32
C ASP A 122 -29.47 4.04 -16.70
N HIS A 123 -28.29 3.93 -17.32
CA HIS A 123 -27.37 5.03 -17.66
C HIS A 123 -26.79 5.82 -16.46
N ASP A 124 -26.97 5.35 -15.23
CA ASP A 124 -26.46 6.02 -14.03
C ASP A 124 -24.94 5.95 -13.92
N THR A 125 -24.37 6.83 -13.10
CA THR A 125 -22.92 6.98 -12.95
C THR A 125 -22.43 6.44 -11.61
N LEU A 126 -21.26 5.79 -11.63
CA LEU A 126 -20.54 5.36 -10.44
C LEU A 126 -19.02 5.52 -10.62
N ARG A 127 -18.29 5.42 -9.51
CA ARG A 127 -16.82 5.49 -9.51
C ARG A 127 -16.24 4.08 -9.41
N GLY A 128 -15.42 3.73 -10.38
CA GLY A 128 -14.66 2.49 -10.39
C GLY A 128 -13.29 2.67 -9.73
N LEU A 129 -12.71 1.55 -9.29
CA LEU A 129 -11.34 1.49 -8.79
C LEU A 129 -10.49 0.76 -9.81
N SER A 130 -9.34 1.33 -10.14
CA SER A 130 -8.33 0.63 -10.94
C SER A 130 -7.39 -0.10 -10.00
N GLU A 131 -7.48 -1.42 -9.95
CA GLU A 131 -6.45 -2.22 -9.30
C GLU A 131 -5.31 -2.41 -10.31
N GLY A 132 -4.11 -1.96 -9.91
CA GLY A 132 -2.94 -2.04 -10.76
C GLY A 132 -2.55 -3.49 -11.05
N GLY A 133 -2.15 -3.77 -12.29
CA GLY A 133 -1.59 -5.06 -12.69
C GLY A 133 -0.13 -5.22 -12.25
N ILE A 134 0.59 -6.13 -12.91
CA ILE A 134 2.03 -6.34 -12.68
C ILE A 134 2.82 -5.04 -12.94
N GLU A 135 2.32 -4.16 -13.82
CA GLU A 135 2.90 -2.85 -14.11
C GLU A 135 2.88 -1.90 -12.88
N ALA A 136 1.84 -1.97 -12.05
CA ALA A 136 1.81 -1.22 -10.81
C ALA A 136 2.76 -1.84 -9.77
N MET A 137 2.95 -3.17 -9.79
CA MET A 137 3.91 -3.84 -8.92
C MET A 137 5.35 -3.44 -9.24
N THR A 138 5.72 -3.27 -10.51
CA THR A 138 7.05 -2.80 -10.90
C THR A 138 7.27 -1.34 -10.50
N GLU A 139 6.27 -0.47 -10.69
CA GLU A 139 6.31 0.92 -10.21
C GLU A 139 6.48 0.99 -8.68
N HIS A 140 5.67 0.22 -7.94
CA HIS A 140 5.78 0.13 -6.49
C HIS A 140 7.12 -0.47 -6.03
N ALA A 141 7.66 -1.46 -6.73
CA ALA A 141 8.97 -2.03 -6.44
C ALA A 141 10.09 -0.99 -6.63
N GLY A 142 10.02 -0.15 -7.66
CA GLY A 142 10.95 0.95 -7.86
C GLY A 142 10.91 1.98 -6.72
N VAL A 143 9.70 2.38 -6.32
CA VAL A 143 9.50 3.29 -5.17
C VAL A 143 10.01 2.67 -3.86
N LEU A 144 9.78 1.37 -3.65
CA LEU A 144 10.29 0.64 -2.49
C LEU A 144 11.81 0.59 -2.48
N ALA A 145 12.46 0.32 -3.63
CA ALA A 145 13.91 0.31 -3.75
C ALA A 145 14.52 1.67 -3.40
N GLN A 146 13.94 2.77 -3.89
CA GLN A 146 14.39 4.13 -3.59
C GLN A 146 14.20 4.50 -2.09
N ARG A 147 13.10 4.04 -1.48
CA ARG A 147 12.88 4.23 -0.03
C ARG A 147 13.87 3.43 0.80
N LEU A 148 14.18 2.20 0.39
CA LEU A 148 15.20 1.38 1.05
C LEU A 148 16.57 2.06 0.99
N GLU A 149 16.98 2.59 -0.17
CA GLU A 149 18.21 3.38 -0.32
C GLU A 149 18.23 4.58 0.64
N THR A 150 17.11 5.30 0.73
CA THR A 150 17.01 6.47 1.62
C THR A 150 17.16 6.10 3.09
N VAL A 151 16.60 4.97 3.53
CA VAL A 151 16.68 4.48 4.91
C VAL A 151 18.08 3.94 5.22
N LEU A 152 18.67 3.23 4.28
CA LEU A 152 19.97 2.57 4.41
C LEU A 152 21.17 3.50 4.18
N ALA A 153 20.94 4.72 3.69
CA ALA A 153 21.99 5.70 3.45
C ALA A 153 22.85 5.94 4.69
N ASP A 154 24.18 6.00 4.51
CA ASP A 154 25.19 6.17 5.57
C ASP A 154 24.87 7.30 6.56
N ARG A 155 24.29 8.40 6.07
CA ARG A 155 23.88 9.55 6.90
C ARG A 155 22.91 9.16 8.02
N ASN A 156 22.01 8.21 7.78
CA ASN A 156 21.05 7.76 8.78
C ASN A 156 21.71 6.86 9.81
N LEU A 157 22.68 6.05 9.40
CA LEU A 157 23.45 5.18 10.29
C LEU A 157 24.31 6.01 11.25
N VAL A 158 24.93 7.08 10.75
CA VAL A 158 25.64 8.07 11.59
C VAL A 158 24.67 8.79 12.54
N HIS A 159 23.45 9.09 12.10
CA HIS A 159 22.43 9.72 12.96
C HIS A 159 21.99 8.81 14.11
N VAL A 160 21.86 7.49 13.86
CA VAL A 160 21.59 6.51 14.92
C VAL A 160 22.74 6.52 15.94
N GLU A 161 24.01 6.47 15.52
CA GLU A 161 25.15 6.52 16.44
C GLU A 161 25.16 7.81 17.30
N ALA A 162 24.86 8.96 16.70
CA ALA A 162 24.75 10.23 17.44
C ALA A 162 23.59 10.23 18.45
N LEU A 163 22.45 9.63 18.10
CA LEU A 163 21.33 9.45 19.03
C LEU A 163 21.69 8.51 20.18
N LEU A 164 22.41 7.42 19.91
CA LEU A 164 22.90 6.50 20.94
C LEU A 164 23.81 7.23 21.93
N ALA A 165 24.81 7.98 21.45
CA ALA A 165 25.75 8.73 22.28
C ALA A 165 25.07 9.83 23.12
N ASN A 166 24.08 10.53 22.55
CA ASN A 166 23.30 11.53 23.27
C ASN A 166 22.42 10.89 24.36
N THR A 167 21.88 9.69 24.09
CA THR A 167 21.05 8.96 25.04
C THR A 167 21.87 8.48 26.24
N ASP A 168 23.08 7.95 26.02
CA ASP A 168 24.01 7.58 27.09
C ASP A 168 24.39 8.79 27.96
N SER A 169 24.67 9.93 27.33
CA SER A 169 25.01 11.17 28.02
C SER A 169 23.84 11.68 28.89
N ALA A 170 22.61 11.64 28.35
CA ALA A 170 21.41 12.02 29.09
C ALA A 170 21.13 11.08 30.27
N ALA A 171 21.32 9.77 30.08
CA ALA A 171 21.21 8.77 31.13
C ALA A 171 22.17 9.05 32.29
N ALA A 172 23.42 9.34 31.98
CA ALA A 172 24.44 9.68 32.99
C ALA A 172 24.08 10.94 33.79
N LEU A 173 23.65 12.01 33.11
CA LEU A 173 23.22 13.26 33.76
C LEU A 173 22.01 13.04 34.68
N LEU A 174 21.02 12.26 34.25
CA LEU A 174 19.85 11.96 35.07
C LEU A 174 20.21 11.13 36.30
N LYS A 175 21.10 10.13 36.16
CA LYS A 175 21.60 9.33 37.29
C LYS A 175 22.28 10.22 38.34
N GLN A 176 23.11 11.15 37.89
CA GLN A 176 23.76 12.13 38.76
C GLN A 176 22.74 13.04 39.47
N ALA A 177 21.78 13.62 38.74
CA ALA A 177 20.76 14.48 39.33
C ALA A 177 19.91 13.78 40.40
N VAL A 178 19.60 12.49 40.19
CA VAL A 178 18.88 11.68 41.20
C VAL A 178 19.75 11.45 42.44
N ALA A 179 21.04 11.15 42.26
CA ALA A 179 21.98 10.95 43.36
C ALA A 179 22.14 12.24 44.20
N GLU A 180 22.36 13.39 43.56
CA GLU A 180 22.50 14.70 44.21
C GLU A 180 21.23 15.10 44.98
N ASN A 181 20.05 14.87 44.40
CA ASN A 181 18.78 15.13 45.07
C ASN A 181 18.59 14.24 46.31
N ARG A 182 18.98 12.97 46.22
CA ARG A 182 18.90 12.02 47.34
C ARG A 182 19.81 12.45 48.49
N GLU A 183 21.04 12.85 48.19
CA GLU A 183 21.99 13.35 49.17
C GLU A 183 21.48 14.63 49.84
N THR A 184 21.01 15.59 49.04
CA THR A 184 20.43 16.85 49.53
C THR A 184 19.26 16.61 50.48
N LEU A 185 18.36 15.68 50.14
CA LEU A 185 17.24 15.33 51.00
C LEU A 185 17.65 14.65 52.30
N LYS A 186 18.70 13.83 52.27
CA LYS A 186 19.26 13.23 53.49
C LYS A 186 19.77 14.31 54.44
N VAL A 187 20.54 15.27 53.92
CA VAL A 187 21.04 16.42 54.71
C VAL A 187 19.87 17.24 55.29
N LEU A 188 18.84 17.52 54.49
CA LEU A 188 17.66 18.24 54.96
C LEU A 188 16.88 17.46 56.04
N LEU A 189 16.77 16.14 55.89
CA LEU A 189 16.15 15.26 56.89
C LEU A 189 16.91 15.29 58.21
N ASP A 190 18.24 15.20 58.17
CA ASP A 190 19.09 15.24 59.37
C ASP A 190 18.97 16.60 60.08
N ALA A 191 19.01 17.70 59.33
CA ALA A 191 18.82 19.05 59.85
C ALA A 191 17.42 19.24 60.47
N ALA A 192 16.37 18.73 59.82
CA ALA A 192 15.01 18.82 60.32
C ALA A 192 14.80 17.95 61.57
N ALA A 193 15.46 16.80 61.67
CA ALA A 193 15.43 15.94 62.85
C ALA A 193 16.13 16.59 64.05
N LEU A 194 17.29 17.24 63.84
CA LEU A 194 17.98 18.04 64.85
C LEU A 194 17.10 19.20 65.34
N ALA A 195 16.54 20.00 64.41
CA ALA A 195 15.66 21.11 64.76
C ALA A 195 14.38 20.65 65.51
N ALA A 196 13.83 19.48 65.17
CA ALA A 196 12.72 18.89 65.91
C ALA A 196 13.12 18.46 67.33
N GLY A 197 14.38 18.04 67.52
CA GLY A 197 14.99 17.77 68.82
C GLY A 197 15.12 19.04 69.66
N ASP A 198 15.72 20.10 69.12
CA ASP A 198 15.91 21.39 69.80
C ASP A 198 14.57 22.09 70.09
N ALA A 199 13.58 21.95 69.22
CA ALA A 199 12.21 22.42 69.46
C ALA A 199 11.49 21.67 70.59
N ARG A 200 11.97 20.49 71.02
CA ARG A 200 11.51 19.89 72.28
C ARG A 200 11.95 20.71 73.49
N GLU A 201 13.07 21.42 73.38
CA GLU A 201 13.70 22.16 74.47
C GLU A 201 13.28 23.64 74.49
N ILE A 202 12.99 24.27 73.33
CA ILE A 202 12.86 25.74 73.24
C ILE A 202 11.45 26.29 72.90
N LEU A 203 10.56 25.62 72.13
CA LEU A 203 9.26 26.21 71.72
C LEU A 203 8.13 25.18 71.51
N GLY A 204 7.03 25.31 72.27
CA GLY A 204 5.86 24.41 72.22
C GLY A 204 4.92 24.58 71.01
N GLU A 205 4.92 25.74 70.35
CA GLU A 205 3.88 26.12 69.37
C GLU A 205 4.09 25.54 67.96
N ASN A 206 5.35 25.34 67.51
CA ASN A 206 5.64 24.90 66.14
C ASN A 206 5.85 23.38 65.98
N ARG A 207 5.75 22.60 67.06
CA ARG A 207 5.97 21.14 67.09
C ARG A 207 5.13 20.31 66.10
N PRO A 208 3.83 20.59 65.86
CA PRO A 208 3.04 19.80 64.90
C PRO A 208 3.46 20.07 63.45
N GLU A 209 3.81 21.31 63.10
CA GLU A 209 4.24 21.66 61.74
C GLU A 209 5.61 21.07 61.40
N VAL A 210 6.58 21.13 62.32
CA VAL A 210 7.90 20.50 62.12
C VAL A 210 7.77 18.99 61.93
N ARG A 211 6.93 18.31 62.73
CA ARG A 211 6.66 16.87 62.57
C ARG A 211 6.03 16.52 61.23
N ARG A 212 5.11 17.36 60.73
CA ARG A 212 4.52 17.20 59.40
C ARG A 212 5.56 17.34 58.29
N VAL A 213 6.44 18.33 58.38
CA VAL A 213 7.50 18.55 57.39
C VAL A 213 8.48 17.37 57.36
N VAL A 214 8.97 16.92 58.52
CA VAL A 214 9.84 15.73 58.61
C VAL A 214 9.14 14.49 58.05
N GLY A 215 7.87 14.27 58.41
CA GLY A 215 7.09 13.15 57.88
C GLY A 215 6.88 13.22 56.35
N ASN A 216 6.65 14.42 55.81
CA ASN A 216 6.56 14.63 54.36
C ASN A 216 7.91 14.38 53.67
N MET A 217 9.00 14.91 54.21
CA MET A 217 10.34 14.68 53.68
C MET A 217 10.73 13.20 53.70
N ARG A 218 10.39 12.46 54.77
CA ARG A 218 10.64 11.01 54.85
C ARG A 218 9.89 10.24 53.77
N ARG A 219 8.59 10.54 53.59
CA ARG A 219 7.78 9.94 52.51
C ARG A 219 8.30 10.31 51.12
N THR A 220 8.72 11.56 50.92
CA THR A 220 9.32 12.02 49.67
C THR A 220 10.64 11.30 49.39
N SER A 221 11.50 11.13 50.41
CA SER A 221 12.75 10.37 50.32
C SER A 221 12.51 8.90 49.98
N GLU A 222 11.54 8.24 50.64
CA GLU A 222 11.17 6.84 50.33
C GLU A 222 10.67 6.69 48.89
N ARG A 223 9.87 7.66 48.40
CA ARG A 223 9.41 7.69 47.00
C ARG A 223 10.56 7.91 46.03
N LEU A 224 11.47 8.83 46.33
CA LEU A 224 12.65 9.09 45.49
C LEU A 224 13.60 7.91 45.47
N ASP A 225 13.81 7.19 46.58
CA ASP A 225 14.55 5.93 46.61
C ASP A 225 13.87 4.85 45.75
N GLY A 226 12.54 4.80 45.78
CA GLY A 226 11.76 3.92 44.89
C GLY A 226 11.89 4.28 43.41
N MET A 227 11.87 5.58 43.09
CA MET A 227 12.05 6.09 41.74
C MET A 227 13.48 5.87 41.24
N ALA A 228 14.49 6.13 42.08
CA ALA A 228 15.90 5.93 41.76
C ALA A 228 16.18 4.48 41.34
N ARG A 229 15.68 3.50 42.10
CA ARG A 229 15.82 2.08 41.74
C ARG A 229 15.13 1.72 40.43
N LYS A 230 13.90 2.21 40.20
CA LYS A 230 13.20 2.00 38.92
C LYS A 230 13.94 2.66 37.76
N PHE A 231 14.56 3.81 38.01
CA PHE A 231 15.36 4.53 37.04
C PHE A 231 16.65 3.78 36.71
N GLU A 232 17.35 3.25 37.71
CA GLU A 232 18.51 2.37 37.52
C GLU A 232 18.16 1.16 36.65
N THR A 233 17.07 0.44 36.95
CA THR A 233 16.63 -0.70 36.12
C THR A 233 16.24 -0.27 34.70
N ALA A 234 15.60 0.89 34.54
CA ALA A 234 15.26 1.43 33.23
C ALA A 234 16.52 1.80 32.42
N LEU A 235 17.52 2.39 33.08
CA LEU A 235 18.82 2.69 32.48
C LEU A 235 19.58 1.44 32.08
N GLU A 236 19.63 0.41 32.94
CA GLU A 236 20.25 -0.88 32.58
C GLU A 236 19.58 -1.52 31.35
N THR A 237 18.24 -1.47 31.29
CA THR A 237 17.47 -1.98 30.14
C THR A 237 17.75 -1.15 28.89
N LEU A 238 17.85 0.17 29.04
CA LEU A 238 18.18 1.09 27.96
C LEU A 238 19.61 0.84 27.46
N GLU A 239 20.61 0.81 28.33
CA GLU A 239 22.01 0.50 28.00
C GLU A 239 22.14 -0.82 27.24
N LYS A 240 21.43 -1.87 27.69
CA LYS A 240 21.40 -3.15 26.97
C LYS A 240 20.79 -3.00 25.58
N SER A 241 19.67 -2.28 25.45
CA SER A 241 19.02 -2.03 24.16
C SER A 241 19.92 -1.20 23.23
N LEU A 242 20.62 -0.20 23.75
CA LEU A 242 21.56 0.64 23.00
C LEU A 242 22.78 -0.18 22.55
N SER A 243 23.27 -1.10 23.40
CA SER A 243 24.33 -2.05 23.05
C SER A 243 23.88 -2.98 21.92
N ASP A 244 22.71 -3.58 22.02
CA ASP A 244 22.15 -4.47 20.98
C ASP A 244 21.96 -3.70 19.66
N LEU A 245 21.48 -2.45 19.72
CA LEU A 245 21.34 -1.55 18.56
C LEU A 245 22.70 -1.17 17.96
N SER A 246 23.70 -0.88 18.79
CA SER A 246 25.06 -0.57 18.36
C SER A 246 25.70 -1.78 17.65
N GLU A 247 25.52 -2.99 18.19
CA GLU A 247 25.99 -4.22 17.55
C GLU A 247 25.29 -4.45 16.21
N ALA A 248 23.97 -4.30 16.15
CA ALA A 248 23.20 -4.45 14.93
C ALA A 248 23.61 -3.42 13.86
N SER A 249 23.77 -2.15 14.25
CA SER A 249 24.28 -1.08 13.38
C SER A 249 25.68 -1.39 12.87
N GLY A 250 26.56 -1.89 13.74
CA GLY A 250 27.91 -2.31 13.39
C GLY A 250 27.93 -3.47 12.38
N LYS A 251 27.08 -4.48 12.57
CA LYS A 251 26.93 -5.60 11.61
C LYS A 251 26.45 -5.11 10.25
N LEU A 252 25.46 -4.21 10.24
CA LEU A 252 24.96 -3.59 9.03
C LEU A 252 26.07 -2.85 8.27
N ARG A 253 26.86 -2.03 8.97
CA ARG A 253 28.01 -1.29 8.41
C ARG A 253 29.17 -2.16 7.95
N ARG A 254 29.33 -3.38 8.49
CA ARG A 254 30.37 -4.32 8.04
C ARG A 254 29.90 -5.21 6.89
N GLY A 255 28.65 -5.05 6.45
CA GLY A 255 28.08 -5.88 5.39
C GLY A 255 27.71 -7.28 5.88
N GLU A 256 27.59 -7.48 7.20
CA GLU A 256 27.26 -8.78 7.78
C GLU A 256 25.74 -9.03 7.74
N GLY A 257 25.35 -10.26 7.42
CA GLY A 257 23.94 -10.64 7.27
C GLY A 257 23.30 -10.12 5.97
N THR A 258 22.04 -10.47 5.75
CA THR A 258 21.32 -10.14 4.50
C THR A 258 21.12 -8.63 4.31
N LEU A 259 20.81 -7.92 5.39
CA LEU A 259 20.63 -6.46 5.36
C LEU A 259 21.97 -5.73 5.20
N GLY A 260 23.04 -6.17 5.88
CA GLY A 260 24.37 -5.58 5.67
C GLY A 260 24.86 -5.78 4.24
N ARG A 261 24.68 -6.97 3.67
CA ARG A 261 24.99 -7.22 2.25
C ARG A 261 24.15 -6.34 1.32
N LEU A 262 22.87 -6.14 1.60
CA LEU A 262 22.04 -5.24 0.80
C LEU A 262 22.54 -3.78 0.81
N VAL A 263 23.14 -3.33 1.92
CA VAL A 263 23.70 -1.98 2.04
C VAL A 263 24.99 -1.81 1.22
N HIS A 264 25.85 -2.84 1.21
CA HIS A 264 27.21 -2.74 0.64
C HIS A 264 27.41 -3.41 -0.72
N ASP A 265 26.51 -4.29 -1.12
CA ASP A 265 26.67 -5.09 -2.33
C ASP A 265 26.05 -4.36 -3.52
N GLU A 266 26.84 -3.52 -4.20
CA GLU A 266 26.46 -2.89 -5.47
C GLU A 266 26.00 -3.93 -6.50
N THR A 267 26.51 -5.17 -6.46
CA THR A 267 26.10 -6.22 -7.40
C THR A 267 24.68 -6.71 -7.13
N LEU A 268 24.28 -6.83 -5.86
CA LEU A 268 22.92 -7.21 -5.49
C LEU A 268 21.91 -6.13 -5.89
N TYR A 269 22.28 -4.86 -5.75
CA TYR A 269 21.47 -3.73 -6.22
C TYR A 269 21.36 -3.74 -7.75
N LEU A 270 22.47 -3.91 -8.45
CA LEU A 270 22.50 -3.98 -9.91
C LEU A 270 21.71 -5.20 -10.41
N ASP A 271 21.79 -6.33 -9.74
CA ASP A 271 21.06 -7.54 -10.10
C ASP A 271 19.57 -7.41 -9.80
N LEU A 272 19.19 -6.73 -8.72
CA LEU A 272 17.80 -6.37 -8.45
C LEU A 272 17.26 -5.42 -9.51
N GLN A 273 18.00 -4.37 -9.87
CA GLN A 273 17.62 -3.46 -10.95
C GLN A 273 17.52 -4.17 -12.29
N ARG A 274 18.48 -5.03 -12.64
CA ARG A 274 18.46 -5.85 -13.86
C ARG A 274 17.29 -6.81 -13.87
N THR A 275 16.97 -7.43 -12.73
CA THR A 275 15.81 -8.31 -12.58
C THR A 275 14.53 -7.52 -12.80
N LEU A 276 14.39 -6.35 -12.16
CA LEU A 276 13.24 -5.47 -12.35
C LEU A 276 13.12 -5.00 -13.80
N ALA A 277 14.21 -4.61 -14.44
CA ALA A 277 14.24 -4.24 -15.85
C ALA A 277 13.93 -5.42 -16.79
N SER A 278 14.34 -6.63 -16.43
CA SER A 278 14.05 -7.85 -17.20
C SER A 278 12.59 -8.27 -17.06
N VAL A 279 12.01 -8.10 -15.86
CA VAL A 279 10.58 -8.29 -15.62
C VAL A 279 9.77 -7.25 -16.40
N ASP A 280 10.18 -5.99 -16.37
CA ASP A 280 9.53 -4.92 -17.15
C ASP A 280 9.59 -5.21 -18.65
N SER A 281 10.76 -5.59 -19.17
CA SER A 281 10.94 -5.99 -20.56
C SER A 281 10.10 -7.21 -20.93
N LEU A 282 10.04 -8.22 -20.04
CA LEU A 282 9.21 -9.42 -20.26
C LEU A 282 7.72 -9.06 -20.32
N ILE A 283 7.25 -8.14 -19.49
CA ILE A 283 5.86 -7.67 -19.51
C ILE A 283 5.58 -6.95 -20.83
N ILE A 284 6.50 -6.11 -21.30
CA ILE A 284 6.40 -5.45 -22.61
C ILE A 284 6.36 -6.48 -23.74
N ASP A 285 7.29 -7.44 -23.74
CA ASP A 285 7.36 -8.49 -24.77
C ASP A 285 6.09 -9.36 -24.82
N ILE A 286 5.55 -9.75 -23.65
CA ILE A 286 4.28 -10.49 -23.55
C ILE A 286 3.12 -9.65 -24.10
N ARG A 287 3.14 -8.33 -23.86
CA ARG A 287 2.11 -7.41 -24.35
C ARG A 287 2.18 -7.21 -25.86
N GLU A 288 3.38 -7.19 -26.45
CA GLU A 288 3.59 -6.98 -27.89
C GLU A 288 3.33 -8.25 -28.71
N ASP A 289 3.77 -9.43 -28.25
CA ASP A 289 3.52 -10.72 -28.92
C ASP A 289 3.12 -11.84 -27.95
N PRO A 290 1.86 -11.86 -27.49
CA PRO A 290 1.40 -12.85 -26.53
C PRO A 290 1.42 -14.28 -27.09
N LYS A 291 1.35 -14.47 -28.42
CA LYS A 291 1.32 -15.80 -29.07
C LYS A 291 2.62 -16.55 -28.91
N ARG A 292 3.75 -15.85 -28.75
CA ARG A 292 5.06 -16.45 -28.51
C ARG A 292 5.15 -17.17 -27.17
N TYR A 293 4.33 -16.78 -26.20
CA TYR A 293 4.35 -17.29 -24.82
C TYR A 293 3.08 -18.07 -24.44
N LEU A 294 2.02 -17.96 -25.24
CA LEU A 294 0.76 -18.69 -25.06
C LEU A 294 0.49 -19.64 -26.24
N ASN A 295 0.81 -20.92 -26.05
CA ASN A 295 0.30 -21.98 -26.93
C ASN A 295 -1.08 -22.40 -26.44
N VAL A 296 -2.12 -21.97 -27.15
CA VAL A 296 -3.48 -22.44 -26.88
C VAL A 296 -3.71 -23.72 -27.68
N ASP A 297 -3.60 -24.87 -27.01
CA ASP A 297 -3.98 -26.15 -27.59
C ASP A 297 -5.51 -26.22 -27.66
N VAL A 298 -6.07 -25.82 -28.80
CA VAL A 298 -7.50 -25.97 -29.06
C VAL A 298 -7.76 -27.44 -29.40
N SER A 299 -8.24 -28.18 -28.41
CA SER A 299 -8.82 -29.50 -28.62
C SER A 299 -10.29 -29.30 -29.01
N LEU A 300 -10.56 -29.46 -30.32
CA LEU A 300 -11.92 -29.52 -30.86
C LEU A 300 -12.57 -30.84 -30.42
N PHE A 301 -13.62 -30.75 -29.62
CA PHE A 301 -14.56 -31.85 -29.32
C PHE A 301 -15.74 -31.81 -30.28
#